data_AF-A0A0L8I3V3-F1
#
_entry.id   AF-A0A0L8I3V3-F1
#
_cell.length_a   1.000
_cell.length_b   1.000
_cell.length_c   1.000
_cell.angle_alpha   90.00
_cell.angle_beta   90.00
_cell.angle_gamma   90.00
#
_symmetry.space_group_name_H-M   'P 1'
#
loop_
_entity.id
_entity.type
_entity.pdbx_description
1 polymer ?
#
loop_
_entity_poly.entity_id
_entity_poly.type
_entity_poly.pdbx_seq_one_letter_code
_entity_poly.pdbx_strand_id
1 'polypeptide(L)'
;MKSRRASNCYCRKDIKAFYEDIKEIYGTQKRESSPVLTSDGSTLLTDKSDMLNCWEEHCERDLNSSSDVDLNVIESILLKPEIPEIDFHSTHA
;
A
#
# COMPACT_ATOMS: atom_id res chain seq x y z
N MET A 1 22.65 18.84 -8.51
CA MET A 1 21.39 19.05 -9.24
C MET A 1 21.07 17.78 -10.02
N LYS A 2 20.20 16.90 -9.50
CA LYS A 2 19.67 15.76 -10.27
C LYS A 2 18.17 15.95 -10.36
N SER A 3 17.73 16.06 -11.61
CA SER A 3 16.46 16.63 -12.05
C SER A 3 15.27 15.77 -11.66
N ARG A 4 14.19 16.45 -11.25
CA ARG A 4 12.84 15.92 -11.07
C ARG A 4 12.44 15.01 -12.23
N ARG A 5 11.90 13.84 -11.91
CA ARG A 5 10.89 13.18 -12.72
C ARG A 5 9.61 13.14 -11.88
N ALA A 6 8.70 14.07 -12.18
CA ALA A 6 7.30 13.81 -11.95
C ALA A 6 6.94 12.68 -12.92
N SER A 7 6.80 11.45 -12.42
CA SER A 7 6.40 10.31 -13.23
C SER A 7 4.96 10.50 -13.67
N ASN A 8 4.88 10.90 -14.93
CA ASN A 8 3.75 10.90 -15.82
C ASN A 8 2.86 9.66 -15.61
N CYS A 9 1.55 9.91 -15.49
CA CYS A 9 0.44 8.97 -15.38
C CYS A 9 0.76 7.45 -15.33
N TYR A 10 0.45 6.82 -14.17
CA TYR A 10 0.39 5.37 -13.98
C TYR A 10 -0.76 4.73 -14.78
N CYS A 11 -0.66 4.75 -16.12
CA CYS A 11 -1.57 4.05 -17.03
C CYS A 11 -0.82 3.07 -17.93
N ARG A 12 0.34 2.58 -17.50
CA ARG A 12 0.91 1.31 -17.99
C ARG A 12 1.40 0.52 -16.79
N LYS A 13 0.81 -0.65 -16.60
CA LYS A 13 1.05 -1.63 -15.54
C LYS A 13 2.44 -2.26 -15.68
N ASP A 14 3.51 -1.45 -15.67
CA ASP A 14 4.87 -1.97 -15.64
C ASP A 14 5.25 -2.29 -14.19
N ILE A 15 4.72 -3.43 -13.74
CA ILE A 15 4.96 -3.98 -12.40
C ILE A 15 6.46 -4.23 -12.18
N LYS A 16 7.21 -4.48 -13.26
CA LYS A 16 8.66 -4.70 -13.19
C LYS A 16 9.39 -3.41 -12.83
N ALA A 17 9.06 -2.30 -13.48
CA ALA A 17 9.63 -0.99 -13.15
C ALA A 17 9.34 -0.63 -11.68
N PHE A 18 8.09 -0.81 -11.24
CA PHE A 18 7.70 -0.57 -9.84
C PHE A 18 8.51 -1.43 -8.85
N TYR A 19 8.71 -2.71 -9.16
CA TYR A 19 9.50 -3.59 -8.31
C TYR A 19 10.99 -3.18 -8.25
N GLU A 20 11.59 -2.76 -9.36
CA GLU A 20 12.98 -2.28 -9.35
C GLU A 20 13.12 -0.97 -8.55
N ASP A 21 12.16 -0.06 -8.63
CA ASP A 21 12.15 1.18 -7.83
C ASP A 21 12.12 0.86 -6.32
N ILE A 22 11.28 -0.08 -5.89
CA ILE A 22 11.21 -0.54 -4.50
C ILE A 22 12.55 -1.16 -4.07
N LYS A 23 13.12 -2.00 -4.94
CA LYS A 23 14.39 -2.68 -4.67
C LYS A 23 15.57 -1.71 -4.56
N GLU A 24 15.55 -0.60 -5.29
CA GLU A 24 16.57 0.45 -5.19
C GLU A 24 16.56 1.10 -3.79
N ILE A 25 15.37 1.33 -3.22
CA ILE A 25 15.21 1.99 -1.91
C ILE A 25 15.48 1.03 -0.75
N TYR A 26 14.93 -0.19 -0.81
CA TYR A 26 14.93 -1.14 0.32
C TYR A 26 15.93 -2.29 0.18
N GLY A 27 16.62 -2.39 -0.96
CA GLY A 27 17.50 -3.49 -1.28
C GLY A 27 16.76 -4.74 -1.75
N THR A 28 17.52 -5.83 -1.90
CA THR A 28 16.94 -7.12 -2.34
C THR A 28 16.17 -7.75 -1.21
N GLN A 29 14.84 -7.71 -1.27
CA GLN A 29 14.01 -8.43 -0.32
C GLN A 29 14.15 -9.95 -0.52
N LYS A 30 14.35 -10.66 0.59
CA LYS A 30 14.36 -12.13 0.61
C LYS A 30 12.96 -12.61 0.26
N ARG A 31 12.85 -13.58 -0.66
CA ARG A 31 11.56 -14.19 -1.04
C ARG A 31 11.08 -15.17 0.03
N GLU A 32 10.90 -14.69 1.25
CA GLU A 32 10.24 -15.43 2.30
C GLU A 32 8.78 -14.98 2.34
N SER A 33 7.86 -15.93 2.15
CA SER A 33 6.47 -15.70 2.49
C SER A 33 6.35 -15.72 4.01
N SER A 34 6.00 -14.58 4.58
CA SER A 34 5.64 -14.54 6.00
C SER A 34 4.31 -15.30 6.17
N PRO A 35 4.19 -16.17 7.18
CA PRO A 35 2.92 -16.85 7.45
C PRO A 35 1.81 -15.84 7.72
N VAL A 36 0.60 -16.12 7.26
CA VAL A 36 -0.57 -15.23 7.40
C VAL A 36 -1.58 -15.86 8.34
N LEU A 37 -2.19 -15.07 9.21
CA LEU A 37 -3.29 -15.54 10.04
C LEU A 37 -4.58 -15.59 9.23
N THR A 38 -5.41 -16.59 9.49
CA THR A 38 -6.79 -16.63 8.98
C THR A 38 -7.60 -15.43 9.47
N SER A 39 -8.71 -15.12 8.79
CA SER A 39 -9.56 -13.95 9.11
C SER A 39 -10.13 -13.97 10.54
N ASP A 40 -10.31 -15.15 11.12
CA ASP A 40 -10.72 -15.40 12.50
C ASP A 40 -9.54 -15.42 13.50
N GLY A 41 -8.29 -15.31 13.02
CA GLY A 41 -7.07 -15.24 13.82
C GLY A 41 -6.68 -16.55 14.50
N SER A 42 -7.34 -17.67 14.17
CA SER A 42 -7.15 -18.94 14.86
C SER A 42 -5.98 -19.77 14.33
N THR A 43 -5.68 -19.64 13.05
CA THR A 43 -4.75 -20.53 12.34
C THR A 43 -3.69 -19.74 11.59
N LEU A 44 -2.44 -20.21 11.67
CA LEU A 44 -1.32 -19.65 10.92
C LEU A 44 -1.12 -20.43 9.61
N LEU A 45 -1.35 -19.77 8.48
CA LEU A 45 -1.20 -20.31 7.14
C LEU A 45 0.25 -20.13 6.67
N THR A 46 0.93 -21.25 6.41
CA THR A 46 2.29 -21.27 5.86
C THR A 46 2.34 -21.74 4.42
N ASP A 47 1.28 -22.43 3.95
CA ASP A 47 1.18 -22.85 2.56
C ASP A 47 0.69 -21.70 1.68
N LYS A 48 1.32 -21.55 0.52
CA LYS A 48 1.02 -20.46 -0.40
C LYS A 48 -0.41 -20.52 -0.94
N SER A 49 -0.95 -21.72 -1.19
CA SER A 49 -2.30 -21.88 -1.74
C SER A 49 -3.36 -21.46 -0.71
N ASP A 50 -3.20 -21.88 0.54
CA ASP A 50 -4.09 -21.49 1.63
C ASP A 50 -4.03 -19.98 1.89
N MET A 51 -2.82 -19.39 1.86
CA MET A 51 -2.67 -17.94 1.96
C MET A 51 -3.43 -17.21 0.86
N LEU A 52 -3.31 -17.64 -0.40
CA LEU A 52 -4.00 -17.00 -1.53
C LEU A 52 -5.52 -17.09 -1.41
N ASN A 53 -6.06 -18.22 -0.97
CA ASN A 53 -7.50 -18.38 -0.72
C ASN A 53 -7.97 -17.41 0.38
N CYS A 54 -7.21 -17.25 1.47
CA CYS A 54 -7.53 -16.29 2.52
C CYS A 54 -7.53 -14.85 2.01
N TRP A 55 -6.62 -14.50 1.10
CA TRP A 55 -6.61 -13.18 0.47
C TRP A 55 -7.82 -12.98 -0.45
N GLU A 56 -8.24 -14.00 -1.19
CA GLU A 56 -9.42 -13.97 -2.06
C GLU A 56 -10.70 -13.72 -1.25
N GLU A 57 -10.93 -14.51 -0.19
CA GLU A 57 -12.07 -14.35 0.71
C GLU A 57 -12.12 -12.94 1.33
N HIS A 58 -10.96 -12.42 1.75
CA HIS A 58 -10.88 -11.07 2.32
C HIS A 58 -11.13 -9.98 1.28
N CYS A 59 -10.58 -10.10 0.07
CA CYS A 59 -10.84 -9.15 -1.01
C CYS A 59 -12.32 -9.14 -1.41
N GLU A 60 -12.96 -10.31 -1.49
CA GLU A 60 -14.38 -10.40 -1.79
C GLU A 60 -15.23 -9.77 -0.70
N ARG A 61 -14.89 -9.98 0.56
CA ARG A 61 -15.63 -9.39 1.69
C ARG A 61 -15.45 -7.89 1.78
N ASP A 62 -14.22 -7.40 1.76
CA ASP A 62 -13.92 -6.03 2.20
C ASP A 62 -13.86 -5.05 1.03
N LEU A 63 -13.42 -5.49 -0.15
CA LEU A 63 -13.30 -4.64 -1.34
C LEU A 63 -14.50 -4.76 -2.27
N ASN A 64 -15.12 -5.95 -2.38
CA ASN A 64 -16.30 -6.17 -3.22
C ASN A 64 -17.63 -6.03 -2.47
N SER A 65 -17.63 -5.88 -1.15
CA SER A 65 -18.83 -5.42 -0.44
C SER A 65 -19.18 -4.02 -0.95
N SER A 66 -20.43 -3.86 -1.39
CA SER A 66 -20.97 -2.57 -1.84
C SER A 66 -20.85 -1.58 -0.68
N SER A 67 -19.77 -0.81 -0.70
CA SER A 67 -19.52 0.20 0.30
C SER A 67 -20.42 1.38 -0.04
N ASP A 68 -21.44 1.62 0.80
CA ASP A 68 -22.23 2.84 0.74
C ASP A 68 -21.39 3.99 1.29
N VAL A 69 -20.44 4.45 0.47
CA VAL A 69 -19.54 5.54 0.84
C VAL A 69 -20.28 6.84 0.54
N ASP A 70 -20.61 7.58 1.59
CA ASP A 70 -21.18 8.91 1.46
C ASP A 70 -20.19 9.83 0.75
N LEU A 71 -20.59 10.33 -0.42
CA LEU A 71 -19.77 11.21 -1.26
C LEU A 71 -19.44 12.53 -0.54
N ASN A 72 -20.28 12.99 0.39
CA ASN A 72 -19.98 14.18 1.20
C ASN A 72 -18.76 13.95 2.10
N VAL A 73 -18.54 12.72 2.58
CA VAL A 73 -17.36 12.36 3.38
C VAL A 73 -16.09 12.43 2.52
N ILE A 74 -16.17 11.99 1.25
CA ILE A 74 -15.04 12.08 0.31
C ILE A 74 -14.68 13.55 0.05
N GLU A 75 -15.66 14.41 -0.18
CA GLU A 75 -15.43 15.85 -0.37
C GLU A 75 -14.76 16.48 0.86
N SER A 76 -15.15 16.07 2.07
CA SER A 76 -14.54 16.58 3.31
C SER A 76 -13.05 16.22 3.48
N ILE A 77 -12.59 15.08 2.92
CA ILE A 77 -11.18 14.66 2.98
C ILE A 77 -10.30 15.58 2.12
N LEU A 78 -10.81 16.00 0.96
CA LEU A 78 -10.12 16.90 0.04
C LEU A 78 -10.05 18.34 0.55
N LEU A 79 -10.91 18.70 1.50
CA LEU A 79 -10.95 20.00 2.14
C LEU A 79 -10.04 20.10 3.38
N LYS A 80 -9.29 19.04 3.71
CA LYS A 80 -8.34 19.09 4.82
C LYS A 80 -7.22 20.08 4.44
N PRO A 81 -6.99 21.15 5.24
CA PRO A 81 -6.00 22.16 4.89
C PRO A 81 -4.64 21.50 4.70
N GLU A 82 -3.87 21.97 3.71
CA GLU A 82 -2.46 21.61 3.56
C GLU A 82 -1.80 21.80 4.93
N ILE A 83 -1.33 20.69 5.52
CA ILE A 83 -0.54 20.76 6.75
C ILE A 83 0.69 21.58 6.35
N PRO A 84 0.89 22.79 6.90
CA PRO A 84 2.11 23.55 6.60
C PRO A 84 3.28 22.65 6.94
N GLU A 85 4.27 22.63 6.04
CA GLU A 85 5.48 21.80 6.13
C GLU A 85 5.88 21.64 7.59
N ILE A 86 5.90 20.40 8.10
CA ILE A 86 6.44 20.14 9.43
C ILE A 86 7.89 20.58 9.35
N ASP A 87 8.18 21.75 9.92
CA ASP A 87 9.50 22.34 9.96
C ASP A 87 10.39 21.39 10.76
N PHE A 88 11.09 20.51 10.05
CA PHE A 88 12.23 19.77 10.58
C PHE A 88 13.38 20.75 10.80
N HIS A 89 13.22 21.69 11.72
CA HIS A 89 14.33 22.35 12.37
C HIS A 89 14.98 21.34 13.32
N SER A 90 15.77 20.44 12.75
CA SER A 90 16.74 19.68 13.52
C SER A 90 17.85 20.65 13.95
N THR A 91 17.62 21.35 15.06
CA THR A 91 18.68 22.02 15.80
C THR A 91 19.43 20.95 16.59
N HIS A 92 20.49 20.40 16.00
CA HIS A 92 21.57 19.83 16.78
C HIS A 92 22.65 20.90 16.99
N ALA A 93 22.82 21.23 18.26
CA ALA A 93 23.92 22.00 18.82
C ALA A 93 25.26 21.29 18.66
#